data_AF-A0A2M7A122-F1
#
_entry.id   AF-A0A2M7A122-F1
#
_cell.length_a   1.000
_cell.length_b   1.000
_cell.length_c   1.000
_cell.angle_alpha   90.00
_cell.angle_beta   90.00
_cell.angle_gamma   90.00
#
_symmetry.space_group_name_H-M   'P 1'
#
loop_
_entity.id
_entity.type
_entity.pdbx_description
1 polymer ?
#
loop_
_entity_poly.entity_id
_entity_poly.type
_entity_poly.pdbx_seq_one_letter_code
_entity_poly.pdbx_strand_id
1 'polypeptide(L)'
;MRKLVFAIIMAMFFFILLNFIYCNLDSTTFGYAVLFKFNIPYVLALESAPIPLGFVLLIVFCAGMITIALMEALPSLFKTLEIRAKNKRIRQLERELSVVRQISERKEQKEGEYDDANPASPFGNDESS
;
A
#
# COMPACT_ATOMS: atom_id res chain seq x y z
N MET A 1 -1.02 9.35 14.60
CA MET A 1 -1.07 9.55 16.06
C MET A 1 -1.76 8.41 16.80
N ARG A 2 -3.09 8.22 16.72
CA ARG A 2 -3.81 7.20 17.52
C ARG A 2 -3.26 5.77 17.39
N LYS A 3 -2.92 5.32 16.18
CA LYS A 3 -2.34 3.99 15.93
C LYS A 3 -0.95 3.81 16.56
N LEU A 4 -0.11 4.84 16.48
CA LEU A 4 1.23 4.85 17.05
C LEU A 4 1.16 4.84 18.59
N VAL A 5 0.26 5.63 19.16
CA VAL A 5 0.00 5.62 20.62
C VAL A 5 -0.52 4.26 21.07
N PHE A 6 -1.45 3.64 20.35
CA PHE A 6 -1.92 2.29 20.64
C PHE A 6 -0.81 1.24 20.56
N ALA A 7 0.04 1.30 19.53
CA ALA A 7 1.20 0.42 19.39
C ALA A 7 2.21 0.58 20.54
N ILE A 8 2.48 1.82 20.98
CA ILE A 8 3.35 2.09 22.12
C ILE A 8 2.74 1.54 23.42
N ILE A 9 1.44 1.76 23.65
CA ILE A 9 0.75 1.24 24.83
C ILE A 9 0.77 -0.29 24.84
N MET A 10 0.51 -0.93 23.70
CA MET A 10 0.58 -2.38 23.57
C MET A 10 1.99 -2.92 23.79
N ALA A 11 3.01 -2.29 23.19
CA ALA A 11 4.40 -2.67 23.41
C ALA A 11 4.82 -2.53 24.89
N MET A 12 4.39 -1.45 25.55
CA MET A 12 4.65 -1.22 26.98
C MET A 12 3.93 -2.26 27.84
N PHE A 13 2.68 -2.59 27.53
CA PHE A 13 1.92 -3.64 28.21
C PHE A 13 2.61 -5.00 28.09
N PHE A 14 2.98 -5.41 26.87
CA PHE A 14 3.72 -6.66 26.65
C PHE A 14 5.07 -6.67 27.33
N PHE A 15 5.79 -5.54 27.35
CA PHE A 15 7.06 -5.42 28.05
C PHE A 15 6.88 -5.62 29.56
N ILE A 16 5.91 -4.96 30.18
CA ILE A 16 5.59 -5.14 31.61
C ILE A 16 5.22 -6.59 31.89
N LEU A 17 4.40 -7.22 31.04
CA LEU A 17 3.94 -8.60 31.21
C LEU A 17 5.12 -9.59 31.10
N LEU A 18 6.01 -9.42 30.11
CA LEU A 18 7.23 -10.22 29.99
C LEU A 18 8.15 -10.03 31.18
N ASN A 19 8.33 -8.80 31.64
CA ASN A 19 9.18 -8.49 32.78
C ASN A 19 8.60 -9.09 34.07
N PHE A 20 7.28 -9.05 34.22
CA PHE A 20 6.56 -9.70 35.31
C PHE A 20 6.78 -11.21 35.29
N ILE A 21 6.61 -11.88 34.14
CA ILE A 21 6.89 -13.31 33.99
C ILE A 21 8.36 -13.61 34.31
N TYR A 22 9.29 -12.82 33.78
CA TYR A 22 10.72 -13.02 34.01
C TYR A 22 11.13 -12.89 35.47
N CYS A 23 10.58 -11.90 36.19
CA CYS A 23 10.91 -11.66 37.58
C CYS A 23 10.18 -12.58 38.56
N ASN A 24 9.02 -13.14 38.18
CA ASN A 24 8.20 -13.98 39.06
C ASN A 24 8.35 -15.49 38.80
N LEU A 25 8.88 -15.90 37.63
CA LEU A 25 9.17 -17.31 37.38
C LEU A 25 10.58 -17.67 37.86
N ASP A 26 10.66 -18.82 38.51
CA ASP A 26 11.93 -19.38 38.95
C ASP A 26 12.75 -19.92 37.76
N SER A 27 14.08 -19.93 37.92
CA SER A 27 15.07 -20.38 36.92
C SER A 27 14.81 -21.81 36.44
N THR A 28 14.30 -22.66 37.33
CA THR A 28 13.88 -24.04 37.07
C THR A 28 12.72 -24.13 36.07
N THR A 29 11.82 -23.16 36.08
CA THR A 29 10.65 -23.12 35.19
C THR A 29 11.05 -22.72 33.78
N PHE A 30 12.02 -21.81 33.64
CA PHE A 30 12.58 -21.43 32.33
C PHE A 30 13.34 -22.57 31.65
N GLY A 31 13.98 -23.43 32.44
CA GLY A 31 14.67 -24.63 31.98
C GLY A 31 13.75 -25.81 31.66
N TYR A 32 12.44 -25.70 31.91
CA TYR A 32 11.51 -26.80 31.70
C TYR A 32 11.50 -27.23 30.23
N ALA A 33 11.77 -28.51 29.98
CA ALA A 33 11.87 -29.08 28.65
C ALA A 33 10.48 -29.26 28.03
N VAL A 34 10.19 -28.48 27.00
CA VAL A 34 8.97 -28.60 26.19
C VAL A 34 9.25 -29.51 25.00
N LEU A 35 8.44 -30.56 24.85
CA LEU A 35 8.47 -31.48 23.72
C LEU A 35 7.24 -31.24 22.85
N PHE A 36 7.45 -30.89 21.59
CA PHE A 36 6.38 -30.75 20.63
C PHE A 36 6.20 -32.08 19.89
N LYS A 37 5.00 -32.66 20.02
CA LYS A 37 4.62 -33.88 19.31
C LYS A 37 3.70 -33.50 18.16
N PHE A 38 4.17 -33.72 16.94
CA PHE A 38 3.38 -33.54 15.74
C PHE A 38 3.00 -34.91 15.19
N ASN A 39 1.74 -35.29 15.39
CA ASN A 39 1.23 -36.59 14.99
C ASN A 39 0.14 -36.40 13.93
N ILE A 40 0.45 -36.79 12.69
CA ILE A 40 -0.54 -36.94 11.62
C ILE A 40 -0.86 -38.43 11.52
N PRO A 41 -2.09 -38.86 11.88
CA PRO A 41 -2.50 -40.25 11.81
C PRO A 41 -2.21 -40.85 10.43
N TYR A 42 -1.62 -42.04 10.41
CA TYR A 42 -1.30 -42.84 9.21
C TYR A 42 -0.23 -42.28 8.25
N VAL A 43 0.32 -41.09 8.51
CA VAL A 43 1.30 -40.46 7.60
C VAL A 43 2.65 -40.24 8.28
N LEU A 44 2.66 -39.63 9.47
CA LEU A 44 3.91 -39.23 10.10
C LEU A 44 3.78 -38.90 11.58
N ALA A 45 4.70 -39.41 12.39
CA ALA A 45 4.89 -38.98 13.77
C ALA A 45 6.27 -38.34 13.91
N LEU A 46 6.30 -37.03 14.20
CA LEU A 46 7.50 -36.24 14.42
C LEU A 46 7.49 -35.75 15.87
N GLU A 47 8.56 -36.05 16.60
CA GLU A 47 8.81 -35.48 17.92
C GLU A 47 9.97 -34.49 17.82
N SER A 48 9.79 -33.28 18.37
CA SER A 48 10.88 -32.31 18.45
C SER A 48 11.88 -32.69 19.52
N ALA A 49 13.12 -32.23 19.37
CA ALA A 49 14.06 -32.18 20.49
C ALA A 49 13.46 -31.37 21.66
N PRO A 50 13.81 -31.67 22.92
CA PRO A 50 13.37 -30.89 24.07
C PRO A 50 13.92 -29.46 23.98
N ILE A 51 13.03 -28.48 23.94
CA ILE A 51 13.38 -27.05 23.91
C ILE A 51 13.03 -26.44 25.27
N PRO A 52 13.93 -25.69 25.92
CA PRO A 52 13.60 -25.02 27.17
C PRO A 52 12.45 -24.02 26.98
N LEU A 53 11.53 -23.97 27.94
CA LEU A 53 10.34 -23.13 27.90
C LEU A 53 10.67 -21.64 27.71
N GLY A 54 11.80 -21.17 28.25
CA GLY A 54 12.27 -19.80 28.02
C GLY A 54 12.55 -19.49 26.55
N PHE A 55 13.13 -20.43 25.81
CA PHE A 55 13.36 -20.26 24.37
C PHE A 55 12.05 -20.25 23.60
N VAL A 56 11.09 -21.09 23.97
CA VAL A 56 9.75 -21.12 23.37
C VAL A 56 9.06 -19.76 23.57
N LEU A 57 9.11 -19.20 24.78
CA LEU A 57 8.55 -17.88 25.10
C LEU A 57 9.17 -16.77 24.24
N LEU A 58 10.50 -16.77 24.07
CA LEU A 58 11.19 -15.80 23.22
C LEU A 58 10.78 -15.93 21.75
N ILE A 59 10.70 -17.16 21.23
CA ILE A 59 10.28 -17.41 19.84
C ILE A 59 8.85 -16.91 19.62
N VAL A 60 7.93 -17.21 20.53
CA VAL A 60 6.53 -16.76 20.45
C VAL A 60 6.45 -15.23 20.50
N PHE A 61 7.22 -14.59 21.36
CA PHE A 61 7.27 -13.13 21.44
C PHE A 61 7.77 -12.50 20.14
N CYS A 62 8.88 -12.99 19.60
CA CYS A 62 9.43 -12.53 18.31
C CYS A 62 8.44 -12.75 17.16
N ALA A 63 7.81 -13.93 17.10
CA ALA A 63 6.79 -14.24 16.09
C ALA A 63 5.57 -13.32 16.21
N GLY A 64 5.15 -12.99 17.43
CA GLY A 64 4.09 -12.02 17.71
C GLY A 64 4.42 -10.64 17.15
N MET A 65 5.63 -10.13 17.42
CA MET A 65 6.09 -8.83 16.91
C MET A 65 6.11 -8.78 15.37
N ILE A 66 6.61 -9.84 14.72
CA ILE A 66 6.61 -9.96 13.25
C ILE A 66 5.18 -9.98 12.72
N THR A 67 4.28 -10.72 13.37
CA THR A 67 2.88 -10.84 12.95
C THR A 67 2.15 -9.50 13.04
N ILE A 68 2.36 -8.75 14.12
CA ILE A 68 1.79 -7.39 14.28
C ILE A 68 2.32 -6.47 13.19
N ALA A 69 3.63 -6.48 12.93
CA ALA A 69 4.25 -5.67 11.88
C ALA A 69 3.67 -6.01 10.49
N LEU A 70 3.47 -7.31 10.19
CA LEU A 70 2.82 -7.76 8.95
C LEU A 70 1.36 -7.29 8.88
N MET A 71 0.61 -7.40 9.97
CA MET A 71 -0.78 -6.95 10.04
C MET A 71 -0.92 -5.45 9.79
N GLU A 72 0.02 -4.62 10.26
CA GLU A 72 0.02 -3.18 9.97
C GLU A 72 0.54 -2.86 8.56
N ALA A 73 1.47 -3.66 8.04
CA ALA A 73 2.03 -3.47 6.70
C ALA A 73 1.00 -3.79 5.59
N LEU A 74 0.16 -4.82 5.77
CA LEU A 74 -0.86 -5.22 4.81
C LEU A 74 -1.76 -4.06 4.34
N PRO A 75 -2.45 -3.30 5.22
CA PRO A 75 -3.30 -2.18 4.80
C PRO A 75 -2.51 -1.02 4.18
N SER A 76 -1.22 -0.86 4.53
CA SER A 76 -0.33 0.10 3.87
C SER A 76 -0.10 -0.30 2.41
N LEU A 77 0.25 -1.57 2.18
CA LEU A 77 0.49 -2.11 0.84
C LEU A 77 -0.75 -2.02 -0.07
N PHE A 78 -1.93 -2.36 0.45
CA PHE A 78 -3.18 -2.23 -0.31
C PHE A 78 -3.49 -0.78 -0.69
N LYS A 79 -3.31 0.18 0.23
CA LYS A 79 -3.51 1.60 -0.07
C LYS A 79 -2.51 2.12 -1.11
N THR A 80 -1.26 1.70 -1.04
CA THR A 80 -0.25 2.07 -2.05
C THR A 80 -0.60 1.54 -3.43
N LEU A 81 -1.13 0.31 -3.53
CA LEU A 81 -1.60 -0.25 -4.79
C LEU A 81 -2.83 0.49 -5.32
N GLU A 82 -3.78 0.83 -4.45
CA GLU A 82 -4.97 1.61 -4.82
C GLU A 82 -4.61 3.00 -5.34
N ILE A 83 -3.67 3.68 -4.68
CA ILE A 83 -3.15 4.99 -5.13
C ILE A 83 -2.45 4.85 -6.48
N ARG A 84 -1.66 3.80 -6.70
CA ARG A 84 -1.04 3.52 -8.01
C ARG A 84 -2.07 3.31 -9.11
N ALA A 85 -3.16 2.59 -8.82
CA ALA A 85 -4.24 2.38 -9.77
C ALA A 85 -4.97 3.69 -10.12
N LYS A 86 -5.27 4.52 -9.11
CA LYS A 86 -5.88 5.85 -9.30
C LYS A 86 -4.97 6.80 -10.09
N ASN A 87 -3.68 6.85 -9.80
CA ASN A 87 -2.72 7.69 -10.54
C ASN A 87 -2.59 7.28 -12.02
N LYS A 88 -2.65 5.98 -12.33
CA LYS A 88 -2.69 5.54 -13.74
C LYS A 88 -3.93 6.05 -14.46
N ARG A 89 -5.10 6.00 -13.80
CA ARG A 89 -6.37 6.46 -14.37
C ARG A 89 -6.39 7.97 -14.56
N ILE A 90 -5.87 8.74 -13.59
CA ILE A 90 -5.71 10.20 -13.72
C ILE A 90 -4.83 10.53 -14.92
N ARG A 91 -3.69 9.85 -15.09
CA ARG A 91 -2.77 10.09 -16.21
C ARG A 91 -3.39 9.73 -17.58
N GLN A 92 -4.31 8.76 -17.62
CA GLN A 92 -5.08 8.45 -18.83
C GLN A 92 -6.10 9.55 -19.14
N LEU A 93 -6.85 10.00 -18.13
CA LEU A 93 -7.83 11.07 -18.27
C LEU A 93 -7.17 12.41 -18.66
N GLU A 94 -6.00 12.72 -18.10
CA GLU A 94 -5.21 13.90 -18.50
C GLU A 94 -4.78 13.84 -19.97
N ARG A 95 -4.42 12.65 -20.48
CA ARG A 95 -4.11 12.47 -21.91
C ARG A 95 -5.35 12.66 -22.77
N GLU A 96 -6.47 12.03 -22.42
CA GLU A 96 -7.73 12.18 -23.16
C GLU A 96 -8.16 13.66 -23.22
N LEU A 97 -8.07 14.37 -22.10
CA LEU A 97 -8.42 15.79 -22.01
C LEU A 97 -7.47 16.67 -22.85
N SER A 98 -6.17 16.35 -22.89
CA SER A 98 -5.20 17.04 -23.75
C SER A 98 -5.47 16.84 -25.24
N VAL A 99 -5.91 15.64 -25.65
CA VAL A 99 -6.27 15.35 -27.04
C VAL A 99 -7.53 16.10 -27.43
N VAL A 100 -8.57 16.09 -26.58
CA VAL A 100 -9.81 16.84 -26.82
C VAL A 100 -9.53 18.33 -26.97
N ARG A 101 -8.66 18.89 -26.13
CA ARG A 101 -8.26 20.29 -26.21
C ARG A 101 -7.55 20.63 -27.53
N GLN A 102 -6.60 19.81 -27.96
CA GLN A 102 -5.92 20.00 -29.26
C GLN A 102 -6.87 19.89 -30.45
N ILE A 103 -7.88 19.01 -30.38
CA ILE A 103 -8.90 18.89 -31.42
C ILE A 103 -9.78 20.15 -31.47
N SER A 104 -10.17 20.69 -30.32
CA SER A 104 -10.96 21.93 -30.23
C SER A 104 -10.20 23.13 -30.80
N GLU A 105 -8.93 23.31 -30.41
CA GLU A 105 -8.08 24.41 -30.89
C GLU A 105 -7.84 24.33 -32.42
N ARG A 106 -7.67 23.12 -32.98
CA ARG A 106 -7.60 22.93 -34.45
C ARG A 106 -8.91 23.23 -35.16
N LYS A 107 -10.05 22.99 -34.52
CA LYS A 107 -11.36 23.24 -35.13
C LYS A 107 -11.63 24.74 -35.22
N GLU A 108 -11.31 25.49 -34.17
CA GLU A 108 -11.39 26.96 -34.14
C GLU A 108 -10.46 27.60 -35.19
N GLN A 109 -9.24 27.10 -35.36
CA GLN A 109 -8.34 27.59 -36.42
C GLN A 109 -8.88 27.34 -37.83
N LYS A 110 -9.49 26.17 -38.08
CA LYS A 110 -10.10 25.89 -39.38
C LYS A 110 -11.34 26.73 -39.63
N GLU A 111 -12.17 26.98 -38.63
CA GLU A 111 -13.36 27.83 -38.80
C GLU A 111 -13.00 29.32 -38.98
N GLY A 112 -11.91 29.80 -38.37
CA GLY A 112 -11.40 31.17 -38.59
C GLY A 112 -10.72 31.40 -39.95
N GLU A 113 -10.16 30.37 -40.58
CA GLU A 113 -9.45 30.49 -41.86
C GLU A 113 -10.40 30.47 -43.10
N TYR A 114 -11.67 30.09 -42.92
CA TYR A 114 -12.69 30.21 -43.99
C TYR A 114 -13.41 31.57 -44.03
N ASP A 115 -13.34 32.38 -42.97
CA ASP A 115 -13.98 33.70 -42.92
C ASP A 115 -13.12 34.83 -43.53
N ASP A 116 -11.81 34.62 -43.73
CA ASP A 116 -10.89 35.62 -44.30
C ASP A 116 -10.58 35.38 -45.79
N ALA A 117 -11.22 34.38 -46.41
CA ALA A 117 -11.03 34.01 -47.82
C ALA A 117 -12.13 34.52 -48.77
N ASN A 118 -12.83 35.62 -48.40
CA ASN A 118 -13.69 36.33 -49.33
C ASN A 118 -13.04 37.67 -49.73
N PRO A 119 -12.26 37.73 -50.84
CA PRO A 119 -11.89 39.00 -51.41
C PRO A 119 -13.17 39.61 -52.00
N ALA A 120 -13.80 40.50 -51.23
CA ALA A 120 -14.71 41.49 -51.78
C ALA A 120 -13.98 42.22 -52.91
N SER A 121 -14.31 41.87 -54.16
CA SER A 121 -13.80 42.53 -55.34
C SER A 121 -14.25 43.99 -55.34
N PRO A 122 -13.34 44.98 -55.29
CA PRO A 122 -13.69 46.36 -55.55
C PRO A 122 -13.52 46.59 -57.05
N PHE A 123 -14.54 46.27 -57.85
CA PHE A 123 -14.61 46.83 -59.20
C PHE A 123 -15.09 48.27 -59.08
N GLY A 124 -14.12 49.16 -58.86
CA GLY A 124 -14.21 50.57 -59.18
C GLY A 124 -14.13 50.77 -60.69
N ASN A 125 -14.86 51.79 -61.15
CA ASN A 125 -15.01 52.27 -62.51
C ASN A 125 -13.66 52.50 -63.22
N ASP A 126 -13.66 52.34 -64.55
CA ASP A 126 -12.95 53.28 -65.45
C ASP A 126 -13.61 53.33 -66.84
N GLU A 127 -13.96 54.56 -67.21
CA GLU A 127 -14.04 55.22 -68.52
C GLU A 127 -14.44 54.46 -69.80
N SER A 128 -15.48 54.96 -70.49
CA SER A 128 -15.38 55.31 -71.92
C SER A 128 -16.59 56.14 -72.41
N SER A 129 -16.29 57.41 -72.72
CA SER A 129 -16.82 58.32 -73.77
C SER A 129 -18.32 58.56 -73.94
#